data_AF-A0AAD5L3T1-F1
#
_entry.id   AF-A0AAD5L3T1-F1
#
_cell.length_a   1.000
_cell.length_b   1.000
_cell.length_c   1.000
_cell.angle_alpha   90.00
_cell.angle_beta   90.00
_cell.angle_gamma   90.00
#
_symmetry.space_group_name_H-M   'P 1'
#
loop_
_entity.id
_entity.type
_entity.pdbx_description
1 polymer ?
#
loop_
_entity_poly.entity_id
_entity_poly.type
_entity_poly.pdbx_seq_one_letter_code
_entity_poly.pdbx_strand_id
1 'polypeptide(L)'
;MKLFIVVALFAAASANVLQNPWPFTVLNRGTANTDAEVKPVAILRSNNDLKEDGSWKHSFASEDGIQVEASGFQKRLGPKPEDVGAVSRGSYSYVTPEGVVLTINWTADENGFQAKGDHLPVAPPMPEHVVKMLADLRAAGRL
;
A
#
# COMPACT_ATOMS: atom_id res chain seq x y z
N MET A 1 36.32 -44.98 -10.20
CA MET A 1 36.99 -43.77 -9.66
C MET A 1 35.91 -42.71 -9.42
N LYS A 2 35.90 -42.09 -8.25
CA LYS A 2 34.78 -41.32 -7.68
C LYS A 2 34.78 -39.87 -8.17
N LEU A 3 33.58 -39.35 -8.48
CA LEU A 3 33.32 -37.98 -8.92
C LEU A 3 33.24 -37.05 -7.69
N PHE A 4 34.05 -35.98 -7.64
CA PHE A 4 34.04 -35.00 -6.55
C PHE A 4 33.44 -33.67 -7.03
N ILE A 5 32.50 -33.16 -6.23
CA ILE A 5 31.82 -31.87 -6.40
C ILE A 5 32.73 -30.77 -5.84
N VAL A 6 32.97 -29.71 -6.63
CA VAL A 6 33.68 -28.51 -6.18
C VAL A 6 32.68 -27.51 -5.62
N VAL A 7 32.76 -27.28 -4.31
CA VAL A 7 32.07 -26.19 -3.60
C VAL A 7 32.87 -24.91 -3.81
N ALA A 8 32.24 -23.89 -4.41
CA ALA A 8 32.80 -22.56 -4.52
C ALA A 8 32.65 -21.81 -3.18
N LEU A 9 33.74 -21.73 -2.43
CA LEU A 9 33.91 -20.82 -1.31
C LEU A 9 34.18 -19.42 -1.87
N PHE A 10 33.25 -18.48 -1.69
CA PHE A 10 33.54 -17.06 -1.90
C PHE A 10 34.35 -16.55 -0.70
N ALA A 11 35.66 -16.39 -0.90
CA ALA A 11 36.53 -15.68 0.01
C ALA A 11 36.23 -14.17 -0.10
N ALA A 12 35.82 -13.55 1.00
CA ALA A 12 35.73 -12.09 1.11
C ALA A 12 37.16 -11.51 1.11
N ALA A 13 37.56 -10.88 0.01
CA ALA A 13 38.80 -10.13 -0.07
C ALA A 13 38.67 -8.80 0.70
N SER A 14 39.72 -8.50 1.47
CA SER A 14 39.90 -7.38 2.38
C SER A 14 39.74 -5.99 1.75
N ALA A 15 39.32 -5.04 2.60
CA ALA A 15 39.08 -3.64 2.30
C ALA A 15 40.27 -2.92 1.62
N ASN A 16 39.95 -2.19 0.54
CA ASN A 16 40.74 -1.06 0.07
C ASN A 16 39.77 0.11 -0.15
N VAL A 17 39.59 0.93 0.89
CA VAL A 17 38.96 2.25 0.77
C VAL A 17 39.97 3.14 0.05
N LEU A 18 39.80 3.29 -1.26
CA LEU A 18 40.56 4.27 -2.02
C LEU A 18 40.11 5.67 -1.61
N GLN A 19 41.10 6.48 -1.27
CA GLN A 19 41.00 7.82 -0.73
C GLN A 19 40.44 8.78 -1.78
N ASN A 20 39.24 9.31 -1.58
CA ASN A 20 38.69 10.38 -2.42
C ASN A 20 39.25 11.74 -1.95
N PRO A 21 40.03 12.49 -2.77
CA PRO A 21 40.71 13.71 -2.34
C PRO A 21 39.96 14.98 -2.76
N TRP A 22 38.73 15.18 -2.24
CA TRP A 22 38.01 16.45 -2.37
C TRP A 22 37.92 17.13 -0.99
N PRO A 23 38.32 18.41 -0.83
CA PRO A 23 38.25 19.07 0.47
C PRO A 23 36.83 19.58 0.71
N PHE A 24 35.96 18.74 1.26
CA PHE A 24 34.76 19.23 1.91
C PHE A 24 35.12 19.55 3.36
N THR A 25 35.25 20.84 3.68
CA THR A 25 35.36 21.29 5.06
C THR A 25 33.97 21.30 5.67
N VAL A 26 33.67 20.33 6.54
CA VAL A 26 32.50 20.42 7.43
C VAL A 26 32.72 21.59 8.38
N LEU A 27 31.97 22.67 8.19
CA LEU A 27 31.79 23.63 9.28
C LEU A 27 30.85 22.98 10.30
N ASN A 28 31.44 22.45 11.38
CA ASN A 28 30.70 21.96 12.54
C ASN A 28 30.04 23.14 13.26
N ARG A 29 28.87 23.55 12.78
CA ARG A 29 28.00 24.47 13.52
C ARG A 29 27.29 23.63 14.58
N GLY A 30 27.84 23.66 15.80
CA GLY A 30 27.17 23.12 16.97
C GLY A 30 25.80 23.76 17.15
N THR A 31 24.75 23.02 16.79
CA THR A 31 23.44 23.17 17.41
C THR A 31 23.22 21.88 18.16
N ALA A 32 23.27 21.97 19.50
CA ALA A 32 22.79 20.92 20.38
C ALA A 32 21.36 20.58 19.96
N ASN A 33 21.18 19.42 19.35
CA ASN A 33 19.89 18.81 19.17
C ASN A 33 20.05 17.41 19.76
N THR A 34 19.40 17.19 20.88
CA THR A 34 19.29 15.90 21.54
C THR A 34 18.97 14.84 20.49
N ASP A 35 19.92 13.92 20.27
CA ASP A 35 19.65 12.62 19.65
C ASP A 35 18.66 11.89 20.57
N ALA A 36 17.37 12.21 20.40
CA ALA A 36 16.31 11.32 20.82
C ALA A 36 16.55 10.04 20.02
N GLU A 37 16.98 8.99 20.71
CA GLU A 37 17.08 7.65 20.15
C GLU A 37 15.72 7.29 19.55
N VAL A 38 15.55 7.51 18.24
CA VAL A 38 14.33 7.14 17.52
C VAL A 38 14.36 5.63 17.43
N LYS A 39 13.70 4.98 18.38
CA LYS A 39 13.54 3.53 18.37
C LYS A 39 12.80 3.13 17.10
N PRO A 40 13.30 2.11 16.38
CA PRO A 40 12.58 1.60 15.21
C PRO A 40 11.25 1.00 15.65
N VAL A 41 10.20 1.32 14.91
CA VAL A 41 8.83 0.85 15.16
C VAL A 41 8.75 -0.64 14.86
N ALA A 42 8.26 -1.45 15.80
CA ALA A 42 8.14 -2.88 15.56
C ALA A 42 7.01 -3.22 14.56
N ILE A 43 7.20 -4.32 13.84
CA ILE A 43 6.14 -4.95 13.05
C ILE A 43 5.48 -6.01 13.94
N LEU A 44 4.21 -5.81 14.25
CA LEU A 44 3.42 -6.74 15.09
C LEU A 44 2.89 -7.90 14.25
N ARG A 45 2.52 -7.64 13.00
CA ARG A 45 1.99 -8.66 12.08
C ARG A 45 2.42 -8.35 10.65
N SER A 46 2.82 -9.38 9.93
CA SER A 46 3.01 -9.34 8.49
C SER A 46 2.67 -10.72 7.93
N ASN A 47 1.64 -10.79 7.11
CA ASN A 47 1.20 -12.01 6.45
C ASN A 47 0.86 -11.71 4.99
N ASN A 48 1.26 -12.63 4.12
CA ASN A 48 1.02 -12.58 2.70
C ASN A 48 0.68 -14.00 2.24
N ASP A 49 -0.56 -14.21 1.85
CA ASP A 49 -1.08 -15.48 1.39
C ASP A 49 -1.40 -15.36 -0.10
N LEU A 50 -0.69 -16.14 -0.92
CA LEU A 50 -0.99 -16.28 -2.35
C LEU A 50 -1.58 -17.66 -2.60
N LYS A 51 -2.71 -17.71 -3.30
CA LYS A 51 -3.37 -18.95 -3.68
C LYS A 51 -3.05 -19.32 -5.12
N GLU A 52 -3.18 -20.60 -5.43
CA GLU A 52 -2.95 -21.16 -6.77
C GLU A 52 -3.92 -20.61 -7.83
N ASP A 53 -5.10 -20.15 -7.42
CA ASP A 53 -6.10 -19.49 -8.28
C ASP A 53 -5.74 -18.02 -8.63
N GLY A 54 -4.60 -17.51 -8.15
CA GLY A 54 -4.17 -16.13 -8.32
C GLY A 54 -4.84 -15.15 -7.37
N SER A 55 -5.72 -15.61 -6.47
CA SER A 55 -6.20 -14.78 -5.38
C SER A 55 -5.12 -14.60 -4.31
N TRP A 56 -5.09 -13.43 -3.71
CA TRP A 56 -4.08 -13.07 -2.73
C TRP A 56 -4.71 -12.34 -1.55
N LYS A 57 -4.06 -12.43 -0.40
CA LYS A 57 -4.38 -11.68 0.81
C LYS A 57 -3.09 -11.18 1.44
N HIS A 58 -3.14 -9.95 1.94
CA HIS A 58 -2.06 -9.29 2.62
C HIS A 58 -2.60 -8.65 3.89
N SER A 59 -1.90 -8.85 5.01
CA SER A 59 -2.21 -8.18 6.26
C SER A 59 -0.92 -7.72 6.95
N PHE A 60 -0.91 -6.48 7.41
CA PHE A 60 0.22 -5.83 8.04
C PHE A 60 -0.25 -5.02 9.25
N ALA A 61 0.48 -5.08 10.36
CA ALA A 61 0.26 -4.25 11.53
C ALA A 61 1.59 -3.83 12.15
N SER A 62 1.68 -2.57 12.56
CA SER A 62 2.85 -1.97 13.19
C SER A 62 2.53 -1.48 14.60
N GLU A 63 3.55 -1.34 15.44
CA GLU A 63 3.45 -0.88 16.83
C GLU A 63 2.85 0.53 16.94
N ASP A 64 3.10 1.39 15.95
CA ASP A 64 2.53 2.75 15.87
C ASP A 64 1.03 2.78 15.52
N GLY A 65 0.35 1.62 15.49
CA GLY A 65 -1.08 1.52 15.25
C GLY A 65 -1.48 1.57 13.77
N ILE A 66 -0.52 1.52 12.85
CA ILE A 66 -0.78 1.33 11.41
C ILE A 66 -1.25 -0.10 11.18
N GLN A 67 -2.42 -0.28 10.57
CA GLN A 67 -2.91 -1.58 10.13
C GLN A 67 -3.36 -1.51 8.67
N VAL A 68 -2.94 -2.47 7.86
CA VAL A 68 -3.27 -2.55 6.44
C VAL A 68 -3.74 -3.97 6.13
N GLU A 69 -4.90 -4.08 5.52
CA GLU A 69 -5.42 -5.33 4.99
C GLU A 69 -5.80 -5.14 3.54
N ALA A 70 -5.41 -6.09 2.69
CA ALA A 70 -5.72 -6.07 1.27
C ALA A 70 -5.95 -7.49 0.78
N SER A 71 -6.86 -7.63 -0.19
CA SER A 71 -7.11 -8.90 -0.85
C SER A 71 -7.54 -8.64 -2.28
N GLY A 72 -7.18 -9.54 -3.18
CA GLY A 72 -7.59 -9.42 -4.57
C GLY A 72 -7.66 -10.76 -5.27
N PHE A 73 -8.23 -10.73 -6.47
CA PHE A 73 -8.36 -11.87 -7.36
C PHE A 73 -8.42 -11.43 -8.82
N GLN A 74 -8.12 -12.34 -9.74
CA GLN A 74 -8.25 -12.09 -11.17
C GLN A 74 -9.72 -12.20 -11.61
N LYS A 75 -10.21 -11.22 -12.36
CA LYS A 75 -11.57 -11.20 -12.91
C LYS A 75 -11.51 -11.07 -14.43
N ARG A 76 -12.40 -11.76 -15.14
CA ARG A 76 -12.64 -11.54 -16.57
C ARG A 76 -13.52 -10.30 -16.75
N LEU A 77 -13.06 -9.34 -17.54
CA LEU A 77 -13.69 -8.04 -17.78
C LEU A 77 -14.46 -7.98 -19.11
N GLY A 78 -14.22 -8.94 -20.01
CA GLY A 78 -14.80 -8.93 -21.35
C GLY A 78 -14.93 -10.31 -21.99
N PRO A 79 -15.48 -10.36 -23.23
CA PRO A 79 -15.73 -11.61 -23.94
C PRO A 79 -14.46 -12.25 -24.48
N LYS A 80 -13.36 -11.49 -24.64
CA LYS A 80 -12.12 -12.06 -25.17
C LYS A 80 -11.29 -12.73 -24.08
N PRO A 81 -10.46 -13.73 -24.43
CA PRO A 81 -9.54 -14.35 -23.49
C PRO A 81 -8.58 -13.34 -22.85
N GLU A 82 -8.14 -12.32 -23.60
CA GLU A 82 -7.24 -11.27 -23.13
C GLU A 82 -7.89 -10.22 -22.20
N ASP A 83 -9.22 -10.17 -22.11
CA ASP A 83 -9.94 -9.21 -21.28
C ASP A 83 -9.95 -9.66 -19.81
N VAL A 84 -8.77 -9.69 -19.19
CA VAL A 84 -8.56 -10.07 -17.79
C VAL A 84 -8.02 -8.88 -17.01
N GLY A 85 -8.56 -8.67 -15.82
CA GLY A 85 -8.12 -7.65 -14.87
C GLY A 85 -7.98 -8.20 -13.47
N ALA A 86 -7.52 -7.36 -12.56
CA ALA A 86 -7.43 -7.69 -11.15
C ALA A 86 -8.41 -6.80 -10.37
N VAL A 87 -9.21 -7.42 -9.51
CA VAL A 87 -10.03 -6.72 -8.53
C VAL A 87 -9.34 -6.83 -7.19
N SER A 88 -9.09 -5.69 -6.56
CA SER A 88 -8.49 -5.63 -5.23
C SER A 88 -9.36 -4.79 -4.30
N ARG A 89 -9.50 -5.20 -3.05
CA ARG A 89 -10.12 -4.40 -2.00
C ARG A 89 -9.30 -4.48 -0.73
N GLY A 90 -9.46 -3.48 0.12
CA GLY A 90 -8.77 -3.48 1.39
C GLY A 90 -9.19 -2.34 2.28
N SER A 91 -8.50 -2.27 3.40
CA SER A 91 -8.60 -1.18 4.34
C SER A 91 -7.22 -0.83 4.86
N TYR A 92 -6.99 0.44 5.13
CA TYR A 92 -5.86 0.89 5.93
C TYR A 92 -6.35 1.78 7.05
N SER A 93 -5.71 1.65 8.20
CA SER A 93 -5.99 2.46 9.37
C SER A 93 -4.69 2.96 9.98
N TYR A 94 -4.75 4.17 10.53
CA TYR A 94 -3.63 4.81 11.22
C TYR A 94 -4.14 5.68 12.35
N VAL A 95 -3.27 5.93 13.32
CA VAL A 95 -3.55 6.82 14.45
C VAL A 95 -3.09 8.21 14.08
N THR A 96 -3.99 9.19 14.20
CA THR A 96 -3.66 10.61 14.02
C THR A 96 -2.87 11.16 15.20
N PRO A 97 -2.13 12.27 15.04
CA PRO A 97 -1.46 12.94 16.16
C PRO A 97 -2.39 13.27 17.34
N GLU A 98 -3.69 13.42 17.08
CA GLU A 98 -4.74 13.68 18.06
C GLU A 98 -5.25 12.40 18.77
N GLY A 99 -4.73 11.23 18.43
CA GLY A 99 -5.10 9.93 19.01
C GLY A 99 -6.35 9.29 18.41
N VAL A 100 -6.91 9.85 17.33
CA VAL A 100 -8.08 9.30 16.64
C VAL A 100 -7.62 8.28 15.60
N VAL A 101 -8.23 7.09 15.58
CA VAL A 101 -8.02 6.09 14.55
C VAL A 101 -8.83 6.45 13.31
N LEU A 102 -8.15 6.70 12.19
CA LEU A 102 -8.78 6.91 10.91
C LEU A 102 -8.68 5.64 10.07
N THR A 103 -9.81 5.21 9.50
CA THR A 103 -9.89 4.03 8.63
C THR A 103 -10.36 4.43 7.25
N ILE A 104 -9.67 3.96 6.23
CA ILE A 104 -10.09 4.08 4.83
C ILE A 104 -10.31 2.69 4.27
N ASN A 105 -11.50 2.50 3.70
CA ASN A 105 -11.84 1.32 2.93
C ASN A 105 -11.72 1.66 1.45
N TRP A 106 -11.14 0.78 0.66
CA TRP A 106 -10.96 1.02 -0.76
C TRP A 106 -11.31 -0.22 -1.59
N THR A 107 -11.71 0.03 -2.83
CA THR A 107 -11.94 -0.98 -3.85
C THR A 107 -11.33 -0.48 -5.16
N ALA A 108 -10.55 -1.34 -5.79
CA ALA A 108 -9.91 -1.12 -7.08
C ALA A 108 -10.44 -2.18 -8.05
N ASP A 109 -11.24 -1.74 -9.01
CA ASP A 109 -11.86 -2.59 -10.02
C ASP A 109 -11.88 -1.87 -11.40
N GLU A 110 -12.72 -2.35 -12.31
CA GLU A 110 -12.90 -1.80 -13.66
C GLU A 110 -13.31 -0.31 -13.64
N ASN A 111 -13.91 0.15 -12.55
CA ASN A 111 -14.34 1.52 -12.36
C ASN A 111 -13.25 2.39 -11.70
N GLY A 112 -12.03 1.86 -11.54
CA GLY A 112 -10.89 2.55 -10.96
C GLY A 112 -10.77 2.39 -9.45
N PHE A 113 -10.02 3.29 -8.81
CA PHE A 113 -9.80 3.28 -7.37
C PHE A 113 -10.86 4.11 -6.64
N GLN A 114 -11.62 3.46 -5.77
CA GLN A 114 -12.71 4.05 -5.02
C GLN A 114 -12.41 3.92 -3.52
N ALA A 115 -12.01 5.02 -2.88
CA ALA A 115 -11.79 5.08 -1.44
C ALA A 115 -12.98 5.72 -0.72
N LYS A 116 -13.30 5.19 0.46
CA LYS A 116 -14.34 5.66 1.36
C LYS A 116 -13.75 5.74 2.77
N GLY A 117 -13.90 6.90 3.40
CA GLY A 117 -13.49 7.15 4.77
C GLY A 117 -14.11 8.46 5.25
N ASP A 118 -14.40 8.56 6.55
CA ASP A 118 -15.15 9.69 7.12
C ASP A 118 -14.43 11.03 7.00
N HIS A 119 -13.11 11.00 6.78
CA HIS A 119 -12.26 12.18 6.61
C HIS A 119 -11.96 12.50 5.14
N LEU A 120 -12.45 11.71 4.20
CA LEU A 120 -12.26 11.99 2.78
C LEU A 120 -13.28 13.04 2.30
N PRO A 121 -12.88 13.94 1.38
CA PRO A 121 -13.81 14.89 0.79
C PRO A 121 -14.96 14.13 0.10
N VAL A 122 -16.19 14.41 0.55
CA VAL A 122 -17.39 13.86 -0.09
C VAL A 122 -17.77 14.78 -1.25
N ALA A 123 -18.04 14.19 -2.42
CA ALA A 123 -18.56 14.93 -3.56
C ALA A 123 -19.88 15.64 -3.18
N PRO A 124 -20.11 16.86 -3.68
CA PRO A 124 -21.35 17.57 -3.37
C PRO A 124 -22.57 16.76 -3.78
N PRO A 125 -23.69 16.88 -3.04
CA PRO A 125 -24.92 16.17 -3.37
C PRO A 125 -25.40 16.55 -4.77
N MET A 126 -26.02 15.58 -5.44
CA MET A 126 -26.59 15.78 -6.77
C MET A 126 -27.63 16.92 -6.74
N PRO A 127 -27.66 17.83 -7.73
CA PRO A 127 -28.65 18.91 -7.75
C PRO A 127 -30.08 18.38 -7.71
N GLU A 128 -30.98 19.04 -6.95
CA GLU A 128 -32.37 18.60 -6.75
C GLU A 128 -33.13 18.33 -8.05
N HIS A 129 -32.90 19.16 -9.08
CA HIS A 129 -33.58 19.00 -10.37
C HIS A 129 -33.24 17.66 -11.04
N VAL A 130 -32.01 17.16 -10.89
CA VAL A 130 -31.60 15.86 -11.45
C VAL A 130 -32.28 14.73 -10.70
N VAL A 131 -32.37 14.82 -9.37
CA VAL A 131 -33.08 13.85 -8.53
C VAL A 131 -34.56 13.80 -8.92
N LYS A 132 -35.19 14.96 -9.10
CA LYS A 132 -36.58 15.06 -9.53
C LYS A 132 -36.78 14.46 -10.93
N MET A 133 -35.94 14.82 -11.89
CA MET A 133 -36.01 14.26 -13.25
C MET A 133 -35.86 12.73 -13.24
N LEU A 134 -34.92 12.18 -12.45
CA LEU A 134 -34.73 10.73 -12.32
C LEU A 134 -35.96 10.05 -11.68
N ALA A 135 -36.55 10.67 -10.66
CA ALA A 135 -37.76 10.17 -10.02
C ALA A 135 -38.97 10.20 -10.99
N ASP A 136 -39.13 11.28 -11.74
CA ASP A 136 -40.20 11.43 -12.74
C ASP A 136 -40.02 10.43 -13.89
N LEU A 137 -38.79 10.21 -14.39
CA LEU A 137 -38.50 9.22 -15.42
C LEU A 137 -38.76 7.79 -14.94
N ARG A 138 -38.42 7.47 -13.68
CA ARG A 138 -38.71 6.17 -13.05
C ARG A 138 -40.21 5.97 -12.86
N ALA A 139 -40.94 6.99 -12.42
CA ALA A 139 -42.40 6.95 -12.29
C ALA A 139 -43.10 6.79 -13.65
N ALA A 140 -42.52 7.37 -14.71
CA ALA A 140 -42.99 7.23 -16.08
C ALA A 140 -42.56 5.92 -16.77
N GLY A 141 -41.80 5.05 -16.08
CA GLY A 141 -41.33 3.77 -16.64
C GLY A 141 -40.31 3.91 -17.77
N ARG A 142 -39.59 5.04 -17.82
CA ARG A 142 -38.57 5.35 -18.83
C ARG A 142 -37.14 5.01 -18.38
N LEU A 143 -37.00 4.45 -17.18
CA LEU A 143 -35.79 3.97 -16.51
C LEU A 143 -36.06 2.60 -15.88
#